data_AF-A0A4Y2C922-F1
#
_entry.id   AF-A0A4Y2C922-F1
#
_cell.length_a   1.000
_cell.length_b   1.000
_cell.length_c   1.000
_cell.angle_alpha   90.00
_cell.angle_beta   90.00
_cell.angle_gamma   90.00
#
_symmetry.space_group_name_H-M   'P 1'
#
loop_
_entity.id
_entity.type
_entity.pdbx_description
1 polymer ?
#
loop_
_entity_poly.entity_id
_entity_poly.type
_entity_poly.pdbx_seq_one_letter_code
_entity_poly.pdbx_strand_id
1 'polypeptide(L)'
;MKNSLYVYRDVAKILDSMDEIFSLPALSSVLIAMTAEFRVGYILAFSKEISPASYYYFLLTGIHFLSIQLLIMFPGSIVNEKARCVSHFLLYRIPRNEEDLKCEFKKDLKQEKYLTLWKIYPLSRSLIIASLGTVVTYGILIGTLGKEP
;
A
#
# COMPACT_ATOMS: atom_id res chain seq x y z
N MET A 1 -28.33 -14.79 8.04
CA MET A 1 -26.95 -14.53 8.51
C MET A 1 -25.93 -15.51 7.91
N LYS A 2 -26.24 -16.82 7.83
CA LYS A 2 -25.39 -17.82 7.15
C LYS A 2 -24.94 -17.45 5.73
N ASN A 3 -25.84 -16.93 4.89
CA ASN A 3 -25.47 -16.51 3.51
C ASN A 3 -24.42 -15.38 3.49
N SER A 4 -24.51 -14.41 4.41
CA SER A 4 -23.53 -13.32 4.52
C SER A 4 -22.15 -13.81 4.95
N LEU A 5 -22.11 -14.88 5.74
CA LEU A 5 -20.88 -15.50 6.23
C LEU A 5 -20.20 -16.33 5.14
N TYR A 6 -20.99 -17.01 4.29
CA TYR A 6 -20.49 -17.71 3.10
C TYR A 6 -19.85 -16.73 2.11
N VAL A 7 -20.53 -15.63 1.78
CA VAL A 7 -19.98 -14.58 0.91
C VAL A 7 -18.71 -13.96 1.50
N TYR A 8 -18.65 -13.74 2.81
CA TYR A 8 -17.43 -13.25 3.46
C TYR A 8 -16.26 -14.22 3.30
N ARG A 9 -16.47 -15.52 3.49
CA ARG A 9 -15.42 -16.55 3.33
C ARG A 9 -14.92 -16.62 1.88
N ASP A 10 -15.82 -16.52 0.91
CA ASP A 10 -15.45 -16.50 -0.50
C ASP A 10 -14.59 -15.27 -0.83
N VAL A 11 -15.01 -14.07 -0.39
CA VAL A 11 -14.25 -12.83 -0.59
C VAL A 11 -12.89 -12.90 0.12
N ALA A 12 -12.85 -13.43 1.34
CA ALA A 12 -11.62 -13.62 2.11
C ALA A 12 -10.63 -14.56 1.39
N LYS A 13 -11.13 -15.64 0.80
CA LYS A 13 -10.32 -16.59 0.02
C LYS A 13 -9.76 -15.95 -1.25
N ILE A 14 -10.57 -15.15 -1.95
CA ILE A 14 -10.11 -14.38 -3.12
C ILE A 14 -9.01 -13.40 -2.69
N LEU A 15 -9.19 -12.71 -1.57
CA LEU A 15 -8.22 -11.74 -1.06
C LEU A 15 -6.88 -12.41 -0.72
N ASP A 16 -6.91 -13.59 -0.08
CA ASP A 16 -5.73 -14.41 0.16
C ASP A 16 -5.01 -14.79 -1.12
N SER A 17 -5.74 -15.29 -2.12
CA SER A 17 -5.14 -15.67 -3.40
C SER A 17 -4.53 -14.47 -4.13
N MET A 18 -5.19 -13.31 -4.04
CA MET A 18 -4.64 -12.07 -4.58
C MET A 18 -3.35 -11.65 -3.85
N ASP A 19 -3.32 -11.72 -2.52
CA ASP A 19 -2.11 -11.40 -1.75
C ASP A 19 -0.97 -12.38 -2.08
N GLU A 20 -1.24 -13.68 -2.15
CA GLU A 20 -0.24 -14.68 -2.47
C GLU A 20 0.39 -14.46 -3.86
N ILE A 21 -0.41 -14.09 -4.86
CA ILE A 21 0.04 -13.88 -6.24
C ILE A 21 0.72 -12.52 -6.42
N PHE A 22 0.13 -11.45 -5.86
CA PHE A 22 0.51 -10.08 -6.19
C PHE A 22 1.40 -9.41 -5.13
N SER A 23 1.53 -9.94 -3.92
CA SER A 23 2.25 -9.26 -2.83
C SER A 23 3.72 -8.99 -3.14
N LEU A 24 4.43 -9.94 -3.74
CA LEU A 24 5.84 -9.78 -4.14
C LEU A 24 5.98 -8.85 -5.37
N PRO A 25 5.24 -9.03 -6.47
CA PRO A 25 5.25 -8.08 -7.59
C PRO A 25 4.89 -6.65 -7.17
N ALA A 26 3.94 -6.48 -6.26
CA ALA A 26 3.55 -5.20 -5.71
C ALA A 26 4.70 -4.56 -4.92
N LEU A 27 5.37 -5.32 -4.05
CA LEU A 27 6.54 -4.82 -3.32
C LEU A 27 7.65 -4.40 -4.28
N SER A 28 8.00 -5.26 -5.24
CA SER A 28 9.05 -4.97 -6.23
C SER A 28 8.74 -3.71 -7.02
N SER A 29 7.50 -3.56 -7.49
CA SER A 29 7.04 -2.37 -8.21
C SER A 29 7.15 -1.11 -7.36
N VAL A 30 6.75 -1.18 -6.09
CA VAL A 30 6.86 -0.06 -5.14
C VAL A 30 8.33 0.31 -4.91
N LEU A 31 9.22 -0.65 -4.68
CA LEU A 31 10.64 -0.38 -4.44
C LEU A 31 11.31 0.24 -5.67
N ILE A 32 10.97 -0.25 -6.87
CA ILE A 32 11.45 0.32 -8.14
C ILE A 32 10.96 1.76 -8.28
N ALA A 33 9.66 2.00 -8.02
CA ALA A 33 9.09 3.34 -8.09
C ALA A 33 9.77 4.31 -7.11
N MET A 34 9.90 3.93 -5.83
CA MET A 34 10.58 4.76 -4.82
C MET A 34 12.04 5.07 -5.20
N THR A 35 12.77 4.09 -5.73
CA THR A 35 14.15 4.28 -6.17
C THR A 35 14.23 5.22 -7.37
N ALA A 36 13.32 5.09 -8.33
CA ALA A 36 13.25 5.94 -9.51
C ALA A 36 12.83 7.37 -9.15
N GLU A 37 11.82 7.54 -8.31
CA GLU A 37 11.37 8.84 -7.78
C GLU A 37 12.52 9.56 -7.09
N PHE A 38 13.23 8.87 -6.20
CA PHE A 38 14.37 9.45 -5.50
C PHE A 38 15.48 9.86 -6.47
N ARG A 39 15.82 9.01 -7.44
CA ARG A 39 16.84 9.33 -8.46
C ARG A 39 16.45 10.53 -9.33
N VAL A 40 15.20 10.57 -9.78
CA VAL A 40 14.67 11.69 -10.57
C VAL A 40 14.69 12.97 -9.76
N GLY A 41 14.21 12.94 -8.52
CA GLY A 41 14.22 14.08 -7.61
C GLY A 41 15.64 14.59 -7.35
N TYR A 42 16.59 13.68 -7.15
CA TYR A 42 18.01 14.04 -6.99
C TYR A 42 18.58 14.74 -8.23
N ILE A 43 18.36 14.19 -9.42
CA ILE A 43 18.85 14.80 -10.67
C ILE A 43 18.25 16.19 -10.85
N LEU A 44 16.93 16.33 -10.68
CA LEU A 44 16.23 17.60 -10.83
C LEU A 44 16.68 18.66 -9.81
N ALA A 45 17.02 18.26 -8.58
CA ALA A 45 17.40 19.19 -7.52
C ALA A 45 18.88 19.62 -7.57
N PHE A 46 19.79 18.73 -8.00
CA PHE A 46 21.24 18.94 -7.85
C PHE A 46 22.03 19.05 -9.15
N SER A 47 21.45 18.68 -10.29
CA SER A 47 22.19 18.77 -11.56
C SER A 47 22.24 20.22 -12.05
N LYS A 48 23.46 20.75 -12.18
CA LYS A 48 23.73 22.16 -12.54
C LYS A 48 23.41 22.49 -13.99
N GLU A 49 23.45 21.50 -14.89
CA GLU A 49 23.23 21.69 -16.33
C GLU A 49 22.24 20.65 -16.86
N ILE A 50 20.94 20.96 -16.78
CA ILE A 50 19.89 20.15 -17.39
C ILE A 50 19.30 20.92 -18.57
N SER A 51 19.32 20.32 -19.76
CA SER A 51 18.61 20.88 -20.91
C SER A 51 17.09 20.91 -20.66
N PRO A 52 16.34 21.88 -21.19
CA PRO A 52 14.89 21.94 -21.00
C PRO A 52 14.18 20.64 -21.38
N ALA A 53 14.59 19.99 -22.48
CA ALA A 53 14.02 18.72 -22.91
C ALA A 53 14.25 17.59 -21.89
N SER A 54 15.47 17.49 -21.35
CA SER A 54 15.80 16.51 -20.31
C SER A 54 15.02 16.76 -19.01
N TYR A 55 14.81 18.04 -18.64
CA TYR A 55 14.01 18.41 -17.47
C TYR A 55 12.57 17.90 -17.57
N TYR A 56 11.90 18.14 -18.71
CA TYR A 56 10.55 17.64 -18.96
C TYR A 56 10.49 16.11 -18.96
N TYR A 57 11.49 15.45 -19.56
CA TYR A 57 11.59 13.99 -19.55
C TYR A 57 11.66 13.44 -18.12
N PHE A 58 12.50 14.02 -17.26
CA PHE A 58 12.63 13.59 -15.86
C PHE A 58 11.36 13.87 -15.05
N LEU A 59 10.72 15.03 -15.24
CA LEU A 59 9.44 15.32 -14.60
C LEU A 59 8.36 14.29 -14.97
N LEU A 60 8.22 13.99 -16.27
CA LEU A 60 7.24 13.02 -16.74
C LEU A 60 7.54 11.62 -16.17
N THR A 61 8.82 11.25 -16.12
CA THR A 61 9.27 9.99 -15.52
C THR A 61 8.92 9.92 -14.03
N GLY A 62 9.17 10.99 -13.27
CA GLY A 62 8.79 11.07 -11.86
C GLY A 62 7.29 10.93 -11.64
N ILE A 63 6.47 11.63 -12.43
CA ILE A 63 5.00 11.52 -12.38
C ILE A 63 4.55 10.10 -12.71
N HIS A 64 5.18 9.45 -13.68
CA HIS A 64 4.85 8.09 -14.08
C HIS A 64 5.09 7.07 -12.95
N PHE A 65 6.27 7.10 -12.33
CA PHE A 65 6.57 6.20 -11.20
C PHE A 65 5.70 6.47 -9.98
N LEU A 66 5.44 7.74 -9.67
CA LEU A 66 4.50 8.13 -8.62
C LEU A 66 3.10 7.58 -8.90
N SER A 67 2.64 7.68 -10.15
CA SER A 67 1.34 7.14 -10.55
C SER A 67 1.28 5.62 -10.36
N ILE A 68 2.33 4.88 -10.73
CA ILE A 68 2.41 3.43 -10.50
C ILE A 68 2.34 3.09 -9.01
N GLN A 69 3.14 3.78 -8.18
CA GLN A 69 3.15 3.57 -6.74
C GLN A 69 1.77 3.80 -6.12
N LEU A 70 1.11 4.91 -6.50
CA LEU A 70 -0.22 5.24 -6.01
C LEU A 70 -1.28 4.26 -6.52
N LEU A 71 -1.21 3.82 -7.77
CA LEU A 71 -2.13 2.84 -8.35
C LEU A 71 -2.08 1.48 -7.64
N ILE A 72 -0.94 1.13 -7.04
CA ILE A 72 -0.81 -0.10 -6.24
C ILE A 72 -1.33 0.14 -4.83
N MET A 73 -0.83 1.19 -4.16
CA MET A 73 -1.07 1.35 -2.73
C MET A 73 -2.48 1.85 -2.38
N PHE A 74 -3.06 2.77 -3.17
CA PHE A 74 -4.40 3.31 -2.89
C PHE A 74 -5.49 2.24 -2.88
N PRO A 75 -5.71 1.47 -3.96
CA PRO A 75 -6.77 0.47 -3.97
C PRO A 75 -6.52 -0.61 -2.92
N GLY A 76 -5.27 -1.05 -2.72
CA GLY A 76 -4.93 -2.00 -1.67
C GLY A 76 -5.30 -1.50 -0.28
N SER A 77 -5.03 -0.22 0.02
CA SER A 77 -5.41 0.40 1.30
C SER A 77 -6.93 0.49 1.49
N ILE A 78 -7.67 0.83 0.43
CA ILE A 78 -9.14 0.92 0.46
C ILE A 78 -9.74 -0.46 0.69
N VAL A 79 -9.27 -1.48 -0.03
CA VAL A 79 -9.73 -2.86 0.12
C VAL A 79 -9.50 -3.34 1.56
N ASN A 80 -8.32 -3.11 2.12
CA ASN A 80 -8.00 -3.49 3.49
C ASN A 80 -8.90 -2.79 4.52
N GLU A 81 -9.16 -1.50 4.35
CA GLU A 81 -10.06 -0.74 5.22
C GLU A 81 -11.50 -1.25 5.14
N LYS A 82 -12.00 -1.51 3.92
CA LYS A 82 -13.35 -2.04 3.71
C LYS A 82 -13.50 -3.45 4.25
N ALA A 83 -12.51 -4.32 4.03
CA ALA A 83 -12.49 -5.68 4.59
C ALA A 83 -12.58 -5.64 6.13
N ARG A 84 -11.79 -4.77 6.77
CA ARG A 84 -11.84 -4.56 8.21
C ARG A 84 -13.22 -4.07 8.69
N CYS A 85 -13.80 -3.07 8.02
CA CYS A 85 -15.13 -2.55 8.35
C CYS A 85 -16.24 -3.61 8.22
N VAL A 86 -16.25 -4.38 7.13
CA VAL A 86 -17.24 -5.44 6.90
C VAL A 86 -17.12 -6.51 7.97
N SER A 87 -15.89 -6.90 8.31
CA SER A 87 -15.64 -7.92 9.33
C SER A 87 -16.14 -7.50 10.72
N HIS A 88 -15.94 -6.23 11.10
CA HIS A 88 -16.44 -5.67 12.36
C HIS A 88 -17.98 -5.53 12.34
N PHE A 89 -18.55 -5.12 11.22
CA PHE A 89 -20.00 -5.00 11.06
C PHE A 89 -20.70 -6.37 11.19
N LEU A 90 -20.14 -7.41 10.57
CA LEU A 90 -20.66 -8.78 10.66
C LEU A 90 -20.59 -9.30 12.10
N LEU A 91 -19.49 -9.07 12.82
CA LEU A 91 -19.36 -9.42 14.24
C LEU A 91 -20.46 -8.79 15.10
N TYR A 92 -20.77 -7.52 14.88
CA TYR A 92 -21.77 -6.79 15.65
C TYR A 92 -23.20 -7.27 15.36
N ARG A 93 -23.45 -7.77 14.15
CA ARG A 93 -24.78 -8.23 13.72
C ARG A 93 -25.13 -9.64 14.20
N ILE A 94 -24.16 -10.41 14.72
CA ILE A 94 -24.41 -11.75 15.27
C ILE A 94 -25.21 -11.63 16.58
N PRO A 95 -26.42 -12.22 16.68
CA PRO A 95 -27.22 -12.20 17.90
C PRO A 95 -26.46 -12.78 19.08
N ARG A 96 -26.65 -12.22 20.28
CA ARG A 96 -25.99 -12.72 21.51
C ARG A 96 -26.28 -14.20 21.82
N ASN A 97 -27.42 -14.72 21.35
CA ASN A 97 -27.80 -16.12 21.54
C ASN A 97 -27.05 -17.11 20.63
N GLU A 98 -26.26 -16.63 19.67
CA GLU A 98 -25.45 -17.47 18.78
C GLU A 98 -23.97 -17.37 19.15
N GLU A 99 -23.64 -17.71 20.41
CA GLU A 99 -22.26 -17.66 20.91
C GLU A 99 -21.30 -18.55 20.11
N ASP A 100 -21.75 -19.73 19.69
CA ASP A 100 -20.97 -20.64 18.84
C ASP A 100 -20.60 -19.99 17.51
N LEU A 101 -21.57 -19.35 16.85
CA LEU A 101 -21.36 -18.67 15.57
C LEU A 101 -20.42 -17.47 15.72
N LYS A 102 -20.53 -16.75 16.84
CA LYS A 102 -19.63 -15.64 17.19
C LYS A 102 -18.21 -16.14 17.45
N CYS A 103 -18.06 -17.30 18.09
CA CYS A 103 -16.76 -17.92 18.35
C CYS A 103 -16.10 -18.42 17.06
N GLU A 104 -16.86 -19.06 16.18
CA GLU A 104 -16.41 -19.49 14.85
C GLU A 104 -16.00 -18.28 14.01
N PHE A 105 -16.82 -17.23 13.98
CA PHE A 105 -16.51 -16.01 13.24
C PHE A 105 -15.28 -15.28 13.79
N LYS A 106 -15.09 -15.25 15.12
CA LYS A 106 -13.85 -14.73 15.74
C LYS A 106 -12.61 -15.53 15.36
N LYS A 107 -12.72 -16.85 15.17
CA LYS A 107 -11.60 -17.68 14.69
C LYS A 107 -11.23 -17.33 13.25
N ASP A 108 -12.23 -17.21 12.38
CA ASP A 108 -12.04 -16.80 10.98
C ASP A 108 -11.45 -15.38 10.88
N LEU A 109 -11.88 -14.48 11.76
CA LEU A 109 -11.38 -13.10 11.87
C LEU A 109 -9.98 -12.97 12.45
N LYS A 110 -9.55 -13.87 13.33
CA LYS A 110 -8.17 -13.87 13.85
C LYS A 110 -7.14 -14.03 12.74
N GLN A 111 -7.52 -14.65 11.63
CA GLN A 111 -6.74 -14.64 10.40
C GLN A 111 -7.11 -13.41 9.56
N GLU A 112 -6.90 -12.20 10.09
CA GLU A 112 -7.24 -10.99 9.36
C GLU A 112 -6.62 -11.01 7.96
N LYS A 113 -7.46 -10.91 6.94
CA LYS A 113 -7.07 -11.02 5.53
C LYS A 113 -6.79 -9.62 5.00
N TYR A 114 -5.55 -9.40 4.59
CA TYR A 114 -5.09 -8.12 4.08
C TYR A 114 -4.27 -8.32 2.81
N LEU A 115 -4.38 -7.36 1.91
CA LEU A 115 -3.39 -7.15 0.88
C LEU A 115 -2.14 -6.52 1.50
N THR A 116 -1.00 -7.14 1.22
CA THR A 116 0.28 -6.79 1.80
C THR A 116 1.32 -6.57 0.72
N LEU A 117 2.39 -5.88 1.09
CA LEU A 117 3.65 -5.91 0.35
C LEU A 117 4.50 -7.04 0.94
N TRP A 118 4.49 -8.18 0.27
CA TRP A 118 5.19 -9.43 0.63
C TRP A 118 5.02 -9.88 2.09
N LYS A 119 3.84 -9.72 2.69
CA LYS A 119 3.56 -9.98 4.12
C LYS A 119 4.39 -9.16 5.13
N ILE A 120 5.20 -8.21 4.66
CA ILE A 120 6.01 -7.32 5.50
C ILE A 120 5.15 -6.16 6.00
N TYR A 121 4.43 -5.51 5.07
CA TYR A 121 3.60 -4.35 5.38
C TYR A 121 2.19 -4.51 4.84
N PRO A 122 1.14 -4.36 5.68
CA PRO A 122 -0.22 -4.25 5.16
C PRO A 122 -0.38 -2.92 4.40
N LEU A 123 -1.01 -2.98 3.22
CA LEU A 123 -1.34 -1.78 2.46
C LEU A 123 -2.29 -0.91 3.26
N SER A 124 -1.83 0.30 3.59
CA SER A 124 -2.50 1.22 4.49
C SER A 124 -2.22 2.67 4.11
N ARG A 125 -3.11 3.58 4.49
CA ARG A 125 -2.92 5.02 4.23
C ARG A 125 -1.65 5.56 4.88
N SER A 126 -1.30 5.04 6.05
CA SER A 126 -0.06 5.37 6.76
C SER A 126 1.18 4.94 5.97
N LEU A 127 1.16 3.77 5.32
CA LEU A 127 2.27 3.32 4.48
C LEU A 127 2.49 4.23 3.27
N ILE A 128 1.41 4.74 2.65
CA ILE A 128 1.49 5.70 1.53
C ILE A 128 2.15 7.00 1.99
N ILE A 129 1.73 7.53 3.14
CA ILE A 129 2.30 8.76 3.69
C ILE A 129 3.76 8.54 4.08
N ALA A 130 4.08 7.39 4.67
CA ALA A 130 5.44 7.04 5.08
C ALA A 130 6.37 6.89 3.87
N SER A 131 5.94 6.26 2.78
CA SER A 131 6.79 6.11 1.58
C SER A 131 7.09 7.46 0.94
N LEU A 132 6.10 8.33 0.77
CA LEU A 132 6.29 9.69 0.25
C LEU A 132 7.16 10.54 1.19
N GLY A 133 6.88 10.50 2.49
CA GLY A 133 7.65 11.19 3.50
C GLY A 133 9.11 10.75 3.52
N THR A 134 9.37 9.47 3.26
CA THR A 134 10.72 8.92 3.17
C THR A 134 11.50 9.50 2.00
N VAL A 135 10.90 9.55 0.80
CA VAL A 135 11.53 10.16 -0.39
C VAL A 135 11.87 11.63 -0.13
N VAL A 136 10.94 12.40 0.44
CA VAL A 136 11.16 13.83 0.77
C VAL A 136 12.24 13.98 1.85
N THR A 137 12.17 13.21 2.93
CA THR A 137 13.12 13.30 4.05
C THR A 137 14.54 13.03 3.60
N TYR A 138 14.76 11.93 2.85
CA TYR A 138 16.09 11.62 2.33
C TYR A 138 16.55 12.62 1.27
N GLY A 139 15.63 13.15 0.45
CA GLY A 139 15.94 14.23 -0.49
C GLY A 139 16.46 15.50 0.21
N ILE A 140 15.81 15.91 1.30
CA ILE A 140 16.25 17.02 2.14
C ILE A 140 17.60 16.72 2.77
N LEU A 141 17.75 15.54 3.39
CA LEU A 141 18.97 15.15 4.10
C LEU A 141 20.20 15.24 3.20
N ILE A 142 20.10 14.73 1.96
CA ILE A 142 21.20 14.77 1.00
C ILE A 142 21.45 16.20 0.53
N GLY A 143 20.39 16.98 0.30
CA GLY A 143 20.51 18.36 -0.12
C GLY A 143 21.11 19.31 0.91
N THR A 144 20.97 18.98 2.18
CA THR A 144 21.52 19.78 3.28
C THR A 144 22.90 19.30 3.72
N LEU A 145 23.15 17.98 3.75
CA LEU A 145 24.44 17.41 4.16
C LEU A 145 25.54 17.52 3.09
N GLY A 146 25.19 17.63 1.81
CA GLY A 146 26.16 17.78 0.71
C GLY A 146 26.73 19.20 0.54
N LYS A 147 26.35 20.15 1.41
CA LYS A 147 26.87 21.52 1.40
C LYS A 147 27.84 21.68 2.56
N GLU A 148 29.12 21.38 2.33
CA GLU A 148 30.20 21.96 3.13
C GLU A 148 30.45 23.42 2.71
N PRO A 149 30.88 24.29 3.65
CA PRO A 149 30.90 25.75 3.50
C PRO A 149 31.82 26.30 2.40
#